data_AF-A0A924MY67-F1
#
_entry.id   AF-A0A924MY67-F1
#
_cell.length_a   1.000
_cell.length_b   1.000
_cell.length_c   1.000
_cell.angle_alpha   90.00
_cell.angle_beta   90.00
_cell.angle_gamma   90.00
#
_symmetry.space_group_name_H-M   'P 1'
#
loop_
_entity.id
_entity.type
_entity.pdbx_description
1 polymer ?
#
loop_
_entity_poly.entity_id
_entity_poly.type
_entity_poly.pdbx_seq_one_letter_code
_entity_poly.pdbx_strand_id
1 'polypeptide(L)'
;MSTISYSTIAGDPARAKTALVLFSGGQDSSVCLAWALGRYDRVETVGFDYGQRHVIEMEARVDVRHQIATRFPQWAERLGEDHVLDLKGFGAVAQSALTADVAIEMTERGLPSTFVPGRNLVFLIYAAALADRRGLGALVGGMCETDFSGYPDCRRDTLDAMQLALNLGMDRDFSVETPLMKLTKAQTWALAKTLGGEALVDLIVVESHTCYQGERGELHAWGHGCGECPACDLRQKGYEEWDAGGRIPLPSPLAGEDGGEAVG
;
A
#
# COMPACT_ATOMS: atom_id res chain seq x y z
N MET A 1 11.21 -4.84 53.19
CA MET A 1 11.92 -4.25 52.04
C MET A 1 12.60 -5.38 51.29
N SER A 2 11.99 -5.84 50.20
CA SER A 2 12.63 -6.74 49.25
C SER A 2 12.26 -6.22 47.86
N THR A 3 13.25 -5.68 47.17
CA THR A 3 13.12 -5.02 45.88
C THR A 3 13.10 -6.11 44.82
N ILE A 4 11.95 -6.30 44.15
CA ILE A 4 11.88 -7.17 42.97
C ILE A 4 12.57 -6.40 41.83
N SER A 5 13.72 -6.92 41.40
CA SER A 5 14.47 -6.45 40.25
C SER A 5 13.71 -6.81 38.97
N TYR A 6 13.27 -5.80 38.22
CA TYR A 6 12.83 -5.98 36.85
C TYR A 6 14.06 -6.25 35.98
N SER A 7 14.28 -7.53 35.66
CA SER A 7 15.22 -7.95 34.63
C SER A 7 14.63 -7.62 33.26
N THR A 8 15.22 -6.63 32.61
CA THR A 8 15.07 -6.34 31.19
C THR A 8 15.46 -7.57 30.37
N ILE A 9 14.52 -8.04 29.54
CA ILE A 9 14.61 -8.51 28.15
C ILE A 9 13.26 -9.22 27.92
N ALA A 10 12.22 -8.41 27.72
CA ALA A 10 11.02 -8.89 27.06
C ALA A 10 11.35 -8.87 25.56
N GLY A 11 11.64 -10.04 24.99
CA GLY A 11 11.47 -10.21 23.56
C GLY A 11 10.00 -9.97 23.24
N ASP A 12 9.74 -9.00 22.37
CA ASP A 12 8.44 -8.67 21.82
C ASP A 12 7.76 -9.94 21.27
N PRO A 13 6.49 -10.27 21.62
CA PRO A 13 5.78 -11.40 21.03
C PRO A 13 5.93 -11.36 19.51
N ALA A 14 6.37 -12.48 18.95
CA ALA A 14 7.05 -12.59 17.67
C ALA A 14 6.38 -11.80 16.53
N ARG A 15 6.89 -10.59 16.23
CA ARG A 15 6.55 -9.88 15.00
C ARG A 15 6.71 -10.83 13.82
N ALA A 16 5.71 -10.90 12.94
CA ALA A 16 5.77 -11.72 11.74
C ALA A 16 7.10 -11.47 11.02
N LYS A 17 7.82 -12.54 10.66
CA LYS A 17 9.11 -12.44 9.96
C LYS A 17 8.93 -12.30 8.44
N THR A 18 7.72 -12.51 7.95
CA THR A 18 7.40 -12.62 6.54
C THR A 18 6.16 -11.80 6.22
N ALA A 19 6.14 -11.16 5.04
CA ALA A 19 5.05 -10.28 4.63
C ALA A 19 4.60 -10.57 3.19
N LEU A 20 3.31 -10.36 2.94
CA LEU A 20 2.70 -10.25 1.62
C LEU A 20 2.24 -8.80 1.41
N VAL A 21 2.84 -8.12 0.44
CA VAL A 21 2.47 -6.73 0.09
C VAL A 21 1.42 -6.75 -1.01
N LEU A 22 0.26 -6.13 -0.75
CA LEU A 22 -0.73 -5.82 -1.77
C LEU A 22 -0.16 -4.72 -2.67
N PHE A 23 0.31 -5.13 -3.85
CA PHE A 23 1.23 -4.33 -4.66
C PHE A 23 0.63 -4.03 -6.04
N SER A 24 0.36 -2.76 -6.33
CA SER A 24 -0.20 -2.35 -7.64
C SER A 24 0.83 -1.74 -8.59
N GLY A 25 2.04 -1.43 -8.11
CA GLY A 25 3.01 -0.65 -8.90
C GLY A 25 2.74 0.86 -8.90
N GLY A 26 1.72 1.33 -8.17
CA GLY A 26 1.52 2.75 -7.91
C GLY A 26 2.38 3.27 -6.76
N GLN A 27 2.43 4.59 -6.60
CA GLN A 27 3.23 5.29 -5.58
C GLN A 27 3.11 4.63 -4.19
N ASP A 28 1.91 4.58 -3.63
CA ASP A 28 1.66 4.13 -2.26
C ASP A 28 2.13 2.69 -2.04
N SER A 29 1.73 1.78 -2.94
CA SER A 29 2.13 0.38 -2.84
C SER A 29 3.64 0.17 -3.02
N SER A 30 4.32 1.04 -3.76
CA SER A 30 5.78 1.02 -3.93
C SER A 30 6.49 1.47 -2.66
N VAL A 31 5.96 2.49 -1.98
CA VAL A 31 6.45 2.90 -0.65
C VAL A 31 6.21 1.80 0.38
N CYS A 32 5.04 1.14 0.37
CA CYS A 32 4.75 -0.01 1.23
C CYS A 32 5.73 -1.18 0.99
N LEU A 33 6.07 -1.46 -0.27
CA LEU A 33 7.05 -2.50 -0.60
C LEU A 33 8.42 -2.18 -0.01
N ALA A 34 8.92 -0.97 -0.22
CA ALA A 34 10.19 -0.52 0.38
C ALA A 34 10.14 -0.55 1.92
N TRP A 35 9.02 -0.13 2.53
CA TRP A 35 8.80 -0.16 3.97
C TRP A 35 8.87 -1.58 4.53
N ALA A 36 8.25 -2.54 3.84
CA ALA A 36 8.24 -3.95 4.22
C ALA A 36 9.64 -4.57 4.04
N LEU A 37 10.36 -4.28 2.96
CA LEU A 37 11.71 -4.79 2.71
C LEU A 37 12.73 -4.33 3.76
N GLY A 38 12.50 -3.17 4.39
CA GLY A 38 13.26 -2.71 5.54
C GLY A 38 12.96 -3.45 6.86
N ARG A 39 11.86 -4.22 6.95
CA ARG A 39 11.32 -4.76 8.21
C ARG A 39 11.20 -6.28 8.30
N TYR A 40 10.94 -6.94 7.18
CA TYR A 40 10.70 -8.38 7.15
C TYR A 40 11.87 -9.12 6.51
N ASP A 41 12.07 -10.38 6.91
CA ASP A 41 13.13 -11.24 6.39
C ASP A 41 12.82 -11.73 4.96
N ARG A 42 11.53 -11.91 4.65
CA ARG A 42 11.02 -12.27 3.32
C ARG A 42 9.74 -11.50 3.02
N VAL A 43 9.71 -10.86 1.86
CA VAL A 43 8.58 -10.06 1.36
C VAL A 43 8.17 -10.59 0.00
N GLU A 44 6.93 -11.05 -0.13
CA GLU A 44 6.31 -11.37 -1.43
C GLU A 44 5.31 -10.28 -1.81
N THR A 45 4.94 -10.22 -3.08
CA THR A 45 4.01 -9.22 -3.62
C THR A 45 2.80 -9.92 -4.24
N VAL A 46 1.60 -9.37 -4.05
CA VAL A 46 0.36 -9.86 -4.67
C VAL A 46 -0.35 -8.75 -5.41
N GLY A 47 -0.87 -9.06 -6.59
CA GLY A 47 -1.65 -8.15 -7.44
C GLY A 47 -2.97 -8.81 -7.78
N PHE A 48 -3.92 -8.00 -8.19
CA PHE A 48 -5.28 -8.45 -8.41
C PHE A 48 -5.70 -8.07 -9.82
N ASP A 49 -6.00 -9.07 -10.65
CA ASP A 49 -6.63 -8.88 -11.96
C ASP A 49 -8.14 -9.06 -11.78
N TYR A 50 -8.85 -7.96 -11.57
CA TYR A 50 -10.33 -7.95 -11.50
C TYR A 50 -10.97 -7.48 -12.82
N GLY A 51 -10.22 -7.54 -13.93
CA GLY A 51 -10.66 -7.06 -15.23
C GLY A 51 -10.41 -5.57 -15.46
N GLN A 52 -9.43 -4.97 -14.76
CA GLN A 52 -9.02 -3.59 -15.03
C GLN A 52 -8.58 -3.41 -16.50
N ARG A 53 -8.93 -2.27 -17.09
CA ARG A 53 -8.82 -2.01 -18.54
C ARG A 53 -7.40 -1.77 -19.04
N HIS A 54 -6.52 -1.22 -18.21
CA HIS A 54 -5.23 -0.72 -18.65
C HIS A 54 -4.10 -1.70 -18.27
N VAL A 55 -3.47 -2.30 -19.29
CA VAL A 55 -2.31 -3.19 -19.14
C VAL A 55 -1.14 -2.51 -18.41
N ILE A 56 -1.05 -1.18 -18.54
CA ILE A 56 0.01 -0.35 -17.95
C ILE A 56 0.13 -0.48 -16.43
N GLU A 57 -0.98 -0.73 -15.72
CA GLU A 57 -0.95 -0.90 -14.27
C GLU A 57 -0.19 -2.18 -13.88
N MET A 58 -0.37 -3.24 -14.66
CA MET A 58 0.30 -4.52 -14.44
C MET A 58 1.77 -4.48 -14.88
N GLU A 59 2.08 -3.72 -15.91
CA GLU A 59 3.47 -3.49 -16.35
C GLU A 59 4.26 -2.69 -15.31
N ALA A 60 3.69 -1.59 -14.80
CA ALA A 60 4.34 -0.73 -13.80
C ALA A 60 4.73 -1.49 -12.53
N ARG A 61 3.88 -2.43 -12.09
CA ARG A 61 4.20 -3.35 -10.98
C ARG A 61 5.50 -4.11 -11.25
N VAL A 62 5.64 -4.71 -12.43
CA VAL A 62 6.82 -5.49 -12.79
C VAL A 62 8.06 -4.60 -12.85
N ASP A 63 7.95 -3.43 -13.49
CA ASP A 63 9.03 -2.47 -13.66
C ASP A 63 9.54 -1.94 -12.31
N VAL A 64 8.64 -1.45 -11.44
CA VAL A 64 8.98 -0.97 -10.10
C VAL A 64 9.67 -2.07 -9.30
N ARG A 65 9.12 -3.28 -9.29
CA ARG A 65 9.68 -4.40 -8.53
C ARG A 65 11.07 -4.78 -9.02
N HIS A 66 11.27 -4.81 -10.34
CA HIS A 66 12.57 -5.06 -10.94
C HIS A 66 13.58 -3.97 -10.56
N GLN A 67 13.20 -2.70 -10.69
CA GLN A 67 14.07 -1.57 -10.37
C GLN A 67 14.42 -1.51 -8.88
N ILE A 68 13.50 -1.88 -7.99
CA ILE A 68 13.78 -2.00 -6.55
C ILE A 68 14.87 -3.05 -6.32
N ALA A 69 14.74 -4.24 -6.90
CA ALA A 69 15.75 -5.30 -6.75
C ALA A 69 17.11 -4.89 -7.33
N THR A 70 17.12 -4.20 -8.47
CA THR A 70 18.36 -3.79 -9.15
C THR A 70 19.06 -2.63 -8.44
N ARG A 71 18.32 -1.62 -7.95
CA ARG A 71 18.90 -0.40 -7.36
C ARG A 71 19.16 -0.51 -5.86
N PHE A 72 18.52 -1.46 -5.16
CA PHE A 72 18.67 -1.67 -3.72
C PHE A 72 19.04 -3.13 -3.41
N PRO A 73 20.31 -3.53 -3.61
CA PRO A 73 20.76 -4.91 -3.41
C PRO A 73 20.46 -5.48 -2.02
N GLN A 74 20.46 -4.63 -0.99
CA GLN A 74 20.11 -5.01 0.39
C GLN A 74 18.65 -5.47 0.55
N TRP A 75 17.77 -5.10 -0.38
CA TRP A 75 16.38 -5.53 -0.41
C TRP A 75 16.14 -6.69 -1.36
N ALA A 76 16.99 -6.87 -2.38
CA ALA A 76 16.84 -7.91 -3.39
C ALA A 76 16.80 -9.32 -2.77
N GLU A 77 17.64 -9.60 -1.78
CA GLU A 77 17.67 -10.92 -1.10
C GLU A 77 16.41 -11.22 -0.28
N ARG A 78 15.68 -10.18 0.14
CA ARG A 78 14.44 -10.29 0.91
C ARG A 78 13.20 -10.37 0.02
N LEU A 79 13.32 -9.96 -1.24
CA LEU A 79 12.21 -9.88 -2.18
C LEU A 79 11.93 -11.26 -2.80
N GLY A 80 10.96 -11.97 -2.21
CA GLY A 80 10.44 -13.26 -2.66
C GLY A 80 9.46 -13.15 -3.83
N GLU A 81 8.63 -14.17 -4.09
CA GLU A 81 7.83 -14.29 -5.31
C GLU A 81 6.83 -13.14 -5.57
N ASP A 82 6.50 -12.95 -6.85
CA ASP A 82 5.45 -12.04 -7.32
C ASP A 82 4.23 -12.84 -7.75
N HIS A 83 3.05 -12.51 -7.23
CA HIS A 83 1.79 -13.23 -7.48
C HIS A 83 0.75 -12.33 -8.12
N VAL A 84 -0.06 -12.88 -9.01
CA VAL A 84 -1.26 -12.22 -9.53
C VAL A 84 -2.46 -13.16 -9.32
N LEU A 85 -3.50 -12.66 -8.67
CA LEU A 85 -4.74 -13.39 -8.42
C LEU A 85 -5.83 -12.91 -9.37
N ASP A 86 -6.49 -13.85 -10.04
CA ASP A 86 -7.66 -13.56 -10.88
C ASP A 86 -8.90 -13.34 -10.00
N LEU A 87 -9.46 -12.14 -10.10
CA LEU A 87 -10.65 -11.66 -9.42
C LEU A 87 -11.72 -11.19 -10.42
N LYS A 88 -11.67 -11.64 -11.69
CA LYS A 88 -12.66 -11.24 -12.71
C LYS A 88 -14.10 -11.59 -12.31
N GLY A 89 -14.28 -12.67 -11.56
CA GLY A 89 -15.57 -13.03 -10.97
C GLY A 89 -16.11 -11.96 -10.01
N PHE A 90 -15.25 -11.35 -9.18
CA PHE A 90 -15.62 -10.19 -8.37
C PHE A 90 -15.90 -8.97 -9.25
N GLY A 91 -15.06 -8.70 -10.25
CA GLY A 91 -15.27 -7.60 -11.20
C GLY A 91 -16.66 -7.65 -11.87
N ALA A 92 -17.10 -8.85 -12.26
CA ALA A 92 -18.42 -9.07 -12.85
C ALA A 92 -19.59 -8.79 -11.88
N VAL A 93 -19.41 -9.05 -10.58
CA VAL A 93 -20.41 -8.76 -9.53
C VAL A 93 -20.41 -7.27 -9.19
N ALA A 94 -19.24 -6.65 -9.17
CA ALA A 94 -19.06 -5.28 -8.71
C ALA A 94 -19.58 -4.21 -9.68
N GLN A 95 -19.75 -4.54 -10.97
CA GLN A 95 -20.32 -3.68 -12.02
C GLN A 95 -19.85 -2.21 -11.96
N SER A 96 -18.56 -1.97 -11.70
CA SER A 96 -18.06 -0.60 -11.48
C SER A 96 -17.67 0.10 -12.78
N ALA A 97 -17.60 1.45 -12.75
CA ALA A 97 -17.16 2.31 -13.86
C ALA A 97 -15.74 2.02 -14.38
N LEU A 98 -14.97 1.15 -13.72
CA LEU A 98 -13.68 0.66 -14.24
C LEU A 98 -13.84 -0.40 -15.35
N THR A 99 -15.07 -0.87 -15.59
CA THR A 99 -15.41 -1.85 -16.65
C THR A 99 -16.33 -1.30 -17.74
N ALA A 100 -16.99 -0.16 -17.51
CA ALA A 100 -17.90 0.52 -18.46
C ALA A 100 -17.46 1.98 -18.68
N ASP A 101 -17.62 2.54 -19.90
CA ASP A 101 -17.32 3.95 -20.19
C ASP A 101 -18.33 4.86 -19.47
N VAL A 102 -18.05 5.20 -18.22
CA VAL A 102 -18.88 6.10 -17.42
C VAL A 102 -17.99 7.22 -16.89
N ALA A 103 -18.47 8.46 -17.01
CA ALA A 103 -17.75 9.62 -16.49
C ALA A 103 -17.44 9.47 -14.98
N ILE A 104 -16.31 10.02 -14.56
CA ILE A 104 -15.95 10.09 -13.14
C ILE A 104 -16.85 11.14 -12.49
N GLU A 105 -17.89 10.70 -11.80
CA GLU A 105 -18.89 11.54 -11.14
C GLU A 105 -18.99 11.20 -9.65
N MET A 106 -19.38 12.19 -8.84
CA MET A 106 -19.73 11.93 -7.43
C MET A 106 -21.13 11.30 -7.37
N THR A 107 -21.22 10.12 -6.75
CA THR A 107 -22.50 9.43 -6.54
C THR A 107 -23.31 10.08 -5.42
N GLU A 108 -24.60 9.73 -5.31
CA GLU A 108 -25.50 10.16 -4.21
C GLU A 108 -24.97 9.81 -2.81
N ARG A 109 -24.03 8.85 -2.71
CA ARG A 109 -23.36 8.46 -1.46
C ARG A 109 -22.12 9.31 -1.14
N GLY A 110 -21.82 10.33 -1.96
CA GLY A 110 -20.61 11.16 -1.83
C GLY A 110 -19.31 10.46 -2.24
N LEU A 111 -19.40 9.32 -2.93
CA LEU A 111 -18.25 8.54 -3.39
C LEU A 111 -18.08 8.67 -4.91
N PRO A 112 -16.85 8.78 -5.45
CA PRO A 112 -16.60 8.74 -6.88
C PRO A 112 -17.15 7.46 -7.54
N SER A 113 -17.58 7.53 -8.80
CA SER A 113 -18.01 6.36 -9.59
C SER A 113 -16.90 5.32 -9.81
N THR A 114 -15.64 5.68 -9.56
CA THR A 114 -14.49 4.77 -9.52
C THR A 114 -14.43 3.92 -8.25
N PHE A 115 -15.27 4.20 -7.24
CA PHE A 115 -15.37 3.38 -6.04
C PHE A 115 -16.03 2.04 -6.35
N VAL A 116 -15.37 0.97 -5.93
CA VAL A 116 -15.86 -0.40 -6.08
C VAL A 116 -16.20 -0.94 -4.69
N PRO A 117 -17.49 -1.09 -4.33
CA PRO A 117 -17.89 -1.49 -2.99
C PRO A 117 -17.24 -2.81 -2.56
N GLY A 118 -16.55 -2.79 -1.40
CA GLY A 118 -15.96 -3.98 -0.79
C GLY A 118 -14.68 -4.49 -1.46
N ARG A 119 -14.11 -3.74 -2.41
CA ARG A 119 -12.90 -4.17 -3.15
C ARG A 119 -11.73 -4.47 -2.22
N ASN A 120 -11.41 -3.56 -1.29
CA ASN A 120 -10.26 -3.80 -0.41
C ASN A 120 -10.51 -4.96 0.55
N LEU A 121 -11.77 -5.20 0.93
CA LEU A 121 -12.13 -6.36 1.75
C LEU A 121 -11.87 -7.67 1.01
N VAL A 122 -12.29 -7.75 -0.26
CA VAL A 122 -12.01 -8.91 -1.13
C VAL A 122 -10.51 -9.09 -1.33
N PHE A 123 -9.77 -8.01 -1.56
CA PHE A 123 -8.31 -8.08 -1.69
C PHE A 123 -7.65 -8.68 -0.45
N LEU A 124 -8.06 -8.26 0.75
CA LEU A 124 -7.53 -8.81 2.01
C LEU A 124 -7.88 -10.29 2.19
N ILE A 125 -9.10 -10.70 1.84
CA ILE A 125 -9.52 -12.11 1.91
C ILE A 125 -8.64 -12.99 1.01
N TYR A 126 -8.44 -12.57 -0.24
CA TYR A 126 -7.61 -13.33 -1.19
C TYR A 126 -6.12 -13.28 -0.83
N ALA A 127 -5.63 -12.13 -0.35
CA ALA A 127 -4.27 -12.00 0.14
C ALA A 127 -4.01 -12.92 1.34
N ALA A 128 -4.94 -13.01 2.29
CA ALA A 128 -4.85 -13.90 3.45
C ALA A 128 -4.80 -15.37 3.03
N ALA A 129 -5.68 -15.78 2.11
CA ALA A 129 -5.67 -17.15 1.57
C ALA A 129 -4.34 -17.50 0.87
N LEU A 130 -3.76 -16.55 0.13
CA LEU A 130 -2.44 -16.73 -0.47
C LEU A 130 -1.34 -16.77 0.61
N ALA A 131 -1.39 -15.85 1.58
CA ALA A 131 -0.43 -15.74 2.66
C ALA A 131 -0.37 -17.01 3.51
N ASP A 132 -1.52 -17.60 3.84
CA ASP A 132 -1.61 -18.89 4.56
C ASP A 132 -0.84 -20.00 3.82
N ARG A 133 -1.15 -20.19 2.53
CA ARG A 133 -0.46 -21.19 1.68
C ARG A 133 1.04 -20.95 1.57
N ARG A 134 1.48 -19.69 1.67
CA ARG A 134 2.88 -19.26 1.48
C ARG A 134 3.67 -19.11 2.79
N GLY A 135 3.01 -19.26 3.94
CA GLY A 135 3.59 -19.05 5.26
C GLY A 135 3.99 -17.59 5.51
N LEU A 136 3.15 -16.64 5.08
CA LEU A 136 3.37 -15.20 5.25
C LEU A 136 2.51 -14.69 6.41
N GLY A 137 3.12 -14.02 7.39
CA GLY A 137 2.43 -13.61 8.62
C GLY A 137 1.85 -12.19 8.61
N ALA A 138 2.40 -11.28 7.79
CA ALA A 138 1.89 -9.92 7.66
C ALA A 138 1.25 -9.70 6.28
N LEU A 139 0.13 -8.98 6.25
CA LEU A 139 -0.52 -8.45 5.06
C LEU A 139 -0.30 -6.94 5.04
N VAL A 140 0.49 -6.42 4.10
CA VAL A 140 0.84 -5.00 4.02
C VAL A 140 0.05 -4.34 2.91
N GLY A 141 -0.72 -3.30 3.24
CA GLY A 141 -1.55 -2.55 2.31
C GLY A 141 -1.26 -1.04 2.33
N GLY A 142 -1.42 -0.40 1.17
CA GLY A 142 -1.27 1.06 1.01
C GLY A 142 -2.52 1.87 1.33
N MET A 143 -3.54 1.28 1.96
CA MET A 143 -4.77 1.97 2.33
C MET A 143 -4.49 3.11 3.32
N CYS A 144 -5.14 4.25 3.11
CA CYS A 144 -4.98 5.47 3.89
C CYS A 144 -6.34 6.13 4.13
N GLU A 145 -6.50 6.76 5.31
CA GLU A 145 -7.71 7.52 5.68
C GLU A 145 -7.59 9.02 5.40
N THR A 146 -6.36 9.54 5.29
CA THR A 146 -6.13 10.98 5.12
C THR A 146 -6.33 11.46 3.68
N ASP A 147 -6.33 10.53 2.72
CA ASP A 147 -6.64 10.83 1.32
C ASP A 147 -8.16 11.04 1.14
N PHE A 148 -8.50 12.11 0.43
CA PHE A 148 -9.82 12.77 0.32
C PHE A 148 -11.02 11.89 -0.09
N SER A 149 -10.84 10.61 -0.43
CA SER A 149 -11.92 9.76 -0.95
C SER A 149 -12.82 9.16 0.12
N GLY A 150 -12.41 9.14 1.39
CA GLY A 150 -13.25 8.72 2.52
C GLY A 150 -13.78 7.28 2.44
N TYR A 151 -13.13 6.44 1.63
CA TYR A 151 -13.57 5.08 1.35
C TYR A 151 -13.69 4.26 2.65
N PRO A 152 -14.88 3.72 2.96
CA PRO A 152 -15.09 3.02 4.23
C PRO A 152 -14.19 1.79 4.37
N ASP A 153 -13.87 1.12 3.26
CA ASP A 153 -12.97 -0.05 3.21
C ASP A 153 -11.47 0.31 3.21
N CYS A 154 -11.11 1.58 3.40
CA CYS A 154 -9.75 2.03 3.70
C CYS A 154 -9.54 2.40 5.18
N ARG A 155 -10.61 2.40 6.00
CA ARG A 155 -10.56 2.90 7.38
C ARG A 155 -9.90 1.94 8.35
N ARG A 156 -9.18 2.45 9.36
CA ARG A 156 -8.49 1.64 10.37
C ARG A 156 -9.45 0.69 11.07
N ASP A 157 -10.60 1.17 11.52
CA ASP A 157 -11.65 0.34 12.15
C ASP A 157 -12.11 -0.81 11.25
N THR A 158 -12.19 -0.56 9.93
CA THR A 158 -12.58 -1.60 8.96
C THR A 158 -11.46 -2.61 8.76
N LEU A 159 -10.21 -2.17 8.71
CA LEU A 159 -9.06 -3.06 8.57
C LEU A 159 -8.82 -3.90 9.83
N ASP A 160 -9.06 -3.34 11.02
CA ASP A 160 -9.01 -4.07 12.29
C ASP A 160 -10.09 -5.14 12.36
N ALA A 161 -11.32 -4.79 11.96
CA ALA A 161 -12.41 -5.76 11.86
C ALA A 161 -12.08 -6.88 10.86
N MET A 162 -11.46 -6.55 9.73
CA MET A 162 -11.01 -7.54 8.75
C MET A 162 -9.91 -8.43 9.30
N GLN A 163 -8.89 -7.89 9.98
CA GLN A 163 -7.84 -8.69 10.60
C GLN A 163 -8.44 -9.71 11.58
N LEU A 164 -9.35 -9.27 12.46
CA LEU A 164 -10.02 -10.15 13.40
C LEU A 164 -10.80 -11.26 12.67
N ALA A 165 -11.57 -10.91 11.65
CA ALA A 165 -12.36 -11.87 10.87
C ALA A 165 -11.48 -12.90 10.16
N LEU A 166 -10.35 -12.47 9.56
CA LEU A 166 -9.39 -13.35 8.89
C LEU A 166 -8.74 -14.32 9.88
N ASN A 167 -8.28 -13.81 11.02
CA ASN A 167 -7.62 -14.60 12.05
C ASN A 167 -8.56 -15.67 12.63
N LEU A 168 -9.78 -15.28 12.98
CA LEU A 168 -10.80 -16.22 13.47
C LEU A 168 -11.24 -17.23 12.39
N GLY A 169 -11.44 -16.77 11.16
CA GLY A 169 -11.95 -17.59 10.07
C GLY A 169 -10.95 -18.61 9.52
N MET A 170 -9.66 -18.33 9.68
CA MET A 170 -8.57 -19.17 9.15
C MET A 170 -7.75 -19.87 10.22
N ASP A 171 -8.04 -19.66 11.51
CA ASP A 171 -7.23 -20.13 12.64
C ASP A 171 -5.75 -19.72 12.51
N ARG A 172 -5.56 -18.41 12.28
CA ARG A 172 -4.26 -17.78 12.03
C ARG A 172 -4.09 -16.51 12.85
N ASP A 173 -2.85 -16.03 12.93
CA ASP A 173 -2.48 -14.78 13.59
C ASP A 173 -1.78 -13.86 12.57
N PHE A 174 -2.55 -13.36 11.60
CA PHE A 174 -2.07 -12.37 10.64
C PHE A 174 -2.03 -10.98 11.28
N SER A 175 -1.04 -10.16 10.89
CA SER A 175 -1.08 -8.71 11.07
C SER A 175 -1.47 -8.00 9.77
N VAL A 176 -2.39 -7.03 9.85
CA VAL A 176 -2.79 -6.16 8.72
C VAL A 176 -2.17 -4.78 8.92
N GLU A 177 -1.08 -4.56 8.19
CA GLU A 177 -0.17 -3.43 8.31
C GLU A 177 -0.52 -2.36 7.26
N THR A 178 -0.73 -1.13 7.70
CA THR A 178 -1.02 0.01 6.81
C THR A 178 -0.13 1.20 7.14
N PRO A 179 1.14 1.19 6.69
CA PRO A 179 2.13 2.18 7.09
C PRO A 179 1.81 3.60 6.62
N LEU A 180 0.85 3.75 5.70
CA LEU A 180 0.43 5.05 5.16
C LEU A 180 -0.86 5.57 5.82
N MET A 181 -1.47 4.83 6.76
CA MET A 181 -2.82 5.08 7.28
C MET A 181 -3.07 6.54 7.67
N LYS A 182 -2.10 7.13 8.38
CA LYS A 182 -2.16 8.49 8.95
C LYS A 182 -1.25 9.48 8.21
N LEU A 183 -0.69 9.10 7.06
CA LEU A 183 0.25 9.93 6.32
C LEU A 183 -0.45 10.67 5.18
N THR A 184 -0.19 11.96 5.06
CA THR A 184 -0.57 12.72 3.86
C THR A 184 0.25 12.27 2.64
N LYS A 185 -0.16 12.70 1.45
CA LYS A 185 0.60 12.40 0.22
C LYS A 185 2.01 13.02 0.24
N ALA A 186 2.17 14.21 0.81
CA ALA A 186 3.47 14.83 1.04
C ALA A 186 4.34 14.02 2.02
N GLN A 187 3.74 13.52 3.10
CA GLN A 187 4.45 12.65 4.05
C GLN A 187 4.78 11.28 3.45
N THR A 188 4.01 10.80 2.49
CA THR A 188 4.31 9.56 1.74
C THR A 188 5.57 9.74 0.88
N TRP A 189 5.76 10.89 0.23
CA TRP A 189 7.03 11.23 -0.44
C TRP A 189 8.18 11.34 0.56
N ALA A 190 7.96 12.00 1.70
CA ALA A 190 8.95 12.08 2.76
C ALA A 190 9.36 10.70 3.29
N LEU A 191 8.41 9.76 3.43
CA LEU A 191 8.68 8.38 3.83
C LEU A 191 9.49 7.63 2.77
N ALA A 192 9.18 7.80 1.48
CA ALA A 192 9.99 7.24 0.41
C ALA A 192 11.46 7.69 0.51
N LYS A 193 11.68 8.98 0.75
CA LYS A 193 13.04 9.52 0.97
C LYS A 193 13.70 8.97 2.23
N THR A 194 12.96 8.77 3.32
CA THR A 194 13.50 8.12 4.53
C THR A 194 13.95 6.69 4.26
N LEU A 195 13.18 5.94 3.46
CA LEU A 195 13.43 4.52 3.22
C LEU A 195 14.59 4.26 2.26
N GLY A 196 14.69 5.04 1.18
CA GLY A 196 15.67 4.77 0.11
C GLY A 196 16.33 6.01 -0.49
N GLY A 197 16.22 7.17 0.18
CA GLY A 197 16.78 8.43 -0.29
C GLY A 197 16.15 8.94 -1.57
N GLU A 198 16.84 9.88 -2.23
CA GLU A 198 16.42 10.39 -3.55
C GLU A 198 16.33 9.28 -4.60
N ALA A 199 17.19 8.25 -4.51
CA ALA A 199 17.16 7.13 -5.46
C ALA A 199 15.82 6.38 -5.48
N LEU A 200 15.14 6.24 -4.33
CA LEU A 200 13.82 5.62 -4.27
C LEU A 200 12.74 6.59 -4.74
N VAL A 201 12.86 7.88 -4.41
CA VAL A 201 11.95 8.93 -4.91
C VAL A 201 11.99 8.96 -6.44
N ASP A 202 13.17 9.03 -7.04
CA ASP A 202 13.38 9.05 -8.49
C ASP A 202 12.83 7.80 -9.16
N LEU A 203 13.07 6.62 -8.57
CA LEU A 203 12.50 5.37 -9.06
C LEU A 203 10.97 5.44 -9.06
N ILE A 204 10.34 5.88 -7.96
CA ILE A 204 8.89 5.98 -7.86
C ILE A 204 8.34 7.03 -8.84
N VAL A 205 9.01 8.16 -9.03
CA VAL A 205 8.64 9.19 -10.02
C VAL A 205 8.61 8.60 -11.43
N VAL A 206 9.64 7.84 -11.81
CA VAL A 206 9.82 7.33 -13.18
C VAL A 206 9.01 6.05 -13.46
N GLU A 207 9.00 5.10 -12.53
CA GLU A 207 8.56 3.73 -12.83
C GLU A 207 7.11 3.47 -12.37
N SER A 208 6.63 4.17 -11.34
CA SER A 208 5.31 3.89 -10.78
C SER A 208 4.17 4.50 -11.59
N HIS A 209 3.00 3.88 -11.54
CA HIS A 209 1.81 4.36 -12.24
C HIS A 209 0.64 4.67 -11.30
N THR A 210 0.11 5.88 -11.38
CA THR A 210 -0.99 6.36 -10.51
C THR A 210 -2.22 6.83 -11.30
N CYS A 211 -2.09 7.13 -12.60
CA CYS A 211 -3.14 7.77 -13.38
C CYS A 211 -4.35 6.86 -13.60
N TYR A 212 -5.56 7.33 -13.24
CA TYR A 212 -6.79 6.55 -13.45
C TYR A 212 -7.23 6.42 -14.92
N GLN A 213 -6.65 7.21 -15.82
CA GLN A 213 -6.90 7.10 -17.27
C GLN A 213 -5.95 6.10 -17.96
N GLY A 214 -5.04 5.46 -17.21
CA GLY A 214 -4.03 4.58 -17.78
C GLY A 214 -2.98 5.29 -18.63
N GLU A 215 -2.89 6.62 -18.55
CA GLU A 215 -1.94 7.40 -19.33
C GLU A 215 -0.59 7.50 -18.59
N ARG A 216 0.51 7.15 -19.26
CA ARG A 216 1.85 7.51 -18.76
C ARG A 216 2.19 8.97 -19.12
N GLY A 217 1.81 9.43 -20.31
CA GLY A 217 2.00 10.81 -20.73
C GLY A 217 3.45 11.31 -20.63
N GLU A 218 3.60 12.61 -20.46
CA GLU A 218 4.88 13.26 -20.16
C GLU A 218 5.36 12.89 -18.74
N LEU A 219 6.67 12.88 -18.53
CA LEU A 219 7.24 12.74 -17.19
C LEU A 219 7.27 14.11 -16.51
N HIS A 220 6.39 14.33 -15.53
CA HIS A 220 6.42 15.50 -14.67
C HIS A 220 7.34 15.29 -13.46
N ALA A 221 7.64 16.36 -12.71
CA ALA A 221 8.44 16.27 -11.49
C ALA A 221 7.84 15.29 -10.46
N TRP A 222 6.51 15.20 -10.41
CA TRP A 222 5.77 14.28 -9.54
C TRP A 222 5.58 12.87 -10.15
N GLY A 223 5.89 12.67 -11.43
CA GLY A 223 5.80 11.41 -12.16
C GLY A 223 4.93 11.45 -13.42
N HIS A 224 4.65 10.27 -13.95
CA HIS A 224 3.81 10.05 -15.13
C HIS A 224 2.31 10.20 -14.84
N GLY A 225 1.55 10.73 -15.79
CA GLY A 225 0.09 10.77 -15.74
C GLY A 225 -0.53 11.80 -16.70
N CYS A 226 -1.86 11.81 -16.79
CA CYS A 226 -2.58 12.80 -17.60
C CYS A 226 -2.60 14.22 -17.01
N GLY A 227 -2.25 14.38 -15.72
CA GLY A 227 -2.25 15.67 -15.03
C GLY A 227 -3.64 16.22 -14.63
N GLU A 228 -4.73 15.62 -15.12
CA GLU A 228 -6.08 16.17 -14.93
C GLU A 228 -7.00 15.28 -14.07
N CYS A 229 -6.69 13.99 -13.91
CA CYS A 229 -7.52 13.08 -13.11
C CYS A 229 -7.27 13.27 -11.59
N PRO A 230 -8.23 12.91 -10.72
CA PRO A 230 -8.09 13.07 -9.27
C PRO A 230 -6.83 12.41 -8.67
N ALA A 231 -6.40 11.28 -9.23
CA ALA A 231 -5.18 10.60 -8.77
C ALA A 231 -3.90 11.37 -9.12
N CYS A 232 -3.85 11.99 -10.32
CA CYS A 232 -2.74 12.86 -10.72
C CYS A 232 -2.71 14.13 -9.88
N ASP A 233 -3.87 14.79 -9.67
CA ASP A 233 -3.99 15.99 -8.85
C ASP A 233 -3.50 15.76 -7.42
N LEU A 234 -3.91 14.65 -6.79
CA LEU A 234 -3.47 14.30 -5.44
C LEU A 234 -1.96 14.04 -5.36
N ARG A 235 -1.42 13.27 -6.32
CA ARG A 235 0.02 12.96 -6.41
C ARG A 235 0.86 14.22 -6.64
N GLN A 236 0.41 15.10 -7.53
CA GLN A 236 1.05 16.37 -7.85
C GLN A 236 1.08 17.29 -6.64
N LYS A 237 -0.08 17.57 -6.01
CA LYS A 237 -0.17 18.43 -4.83
C LYS A 237 0.71 17.92 -3.69
N GLY A 238 0.69 16.62 -3.43
CA GLY A 238 1.54 16.01 -2.42
C GLY A 238 3.03 16.17 -2.70
N TYR A 239 3.45 16.05 -3.97
CA TYR A 239 4.84 16.27 -4.36
C TYR A 239 5.23 17.73 -4.20
N GLU A 240 4.42 18.66 -4.71
CA GLU A 240 4.69 20.10 -4.66
C GLU A 240 4.76 20.62 -3.21
N GLU A 241 3.85 20.17 -2.34
CA GLU A 241 3.88 20.50 -0.92
C GLU A 241 5.18 20.02 -0.25
N TRP A 242 5.58 18.77 -0.52
CA TRP A 242 6.81 18.21 0.02
C TRP A 242 8.07 18.90 -0.52
N ASP A 243 8.10 19.20 -1.81
CA ASP A 243 9.20 19.90 -2.49
C ASP A 243 9.37 21.32 -1.96
N ALA A 244 8.27 22.08 -1.87
CA ALA A 244 8.25 23.42 -1.27
C ALA A 244 8.67 23.40 0.21
N GLY A 245 8.38 22.31 0.92
CA GLY A 245 8.87 22.04 2.28
C GLY A 245 10.35 21.67 2.38
N GLY A 246 11.11 21.70 1.28
CA GLY A 246 12.55 21.42 1.25
C GLY A 246 12.89 19.93 1.16
N ARG A 247 11.93 19.08 0.74
CA ARG A 247 12.08 17.62 0.63
C ARG A 247 12.58 16.97 1.92
N ILE A 248 12.09 17.43 3.07
CA ILE A 248 12.53 16.90 4.37
C ILE A 248 12.07 15.44 4.49
N PRO A 249 12.96 14.49 4.88
CA PRO A 249 12.57 13.11 5.12
C PRO A 249 11.68 12.98 6.36
N LEU A 250 10.82 11.96 6.39
CA LEU A 250 9.95 11.71 7.53
C LEU A 250 10.79 11.22 8.76
N PRO A 251 10.65 11.82 9.96
CA PRO A 251 11.40 11.42 11.15
C PRO A 251 11.10 9.97 11.61
N SER A 252 12.11 9.30 12.19
CA SER A 252 12.13 7.85 12.41
C SER A 252 11.50 7.30 13.72
N PRO A 253 10.36 7.81 14.21
CA PRO A 253 9.41 6.91 14.88
C PRO A 253 8.04 6.82 14.19
N LEU A 254 7.65 7.80 13.36
CA LEU A 254 6.40 7.73 12.58
C LEU A 254 6.45 6.66 11.47
N ALA A 255 7.63 6.12 11.20
CA ALA A 255 7.81 4.98 10.32
C ALA A 255 7.45 3.64 10.98
N GLY A 256 7.13 3.56 12.28
CA GLY A 256 7.03 2.27 12.97
C GLY A 256 6.29 2.19 14.31
N GLU A 257 5.41 3.13 14.65
CA GLU A 257 4.58 2.99 15.87
C GLU A 257 3.08 2.98 15.50
N ASP A 258 2.51 1.78 15.46
CA ASP A 258 1.07 1.60 15.67
C ASP A 258 0.79 2.07 17.10
N GLY A 259 0.15 3.24 17.20
CA GLY A 259 -0.29 3.82 18.46
C GLY A 259 -1.30 2.90 19.13
N GLY A 260 -0.81 1.99 19.97
CA GLY A 260 -1.57 1.37 21.04
C GLY A 260 -1.83 2.39 22.14
N GLU A 261 -2.79 3.29 21.92
CA GLU A 261 -3.49 3.92 23.03
C GLU A 261 -4.71 3.04 23.37
N ALA A 262 -4.50 2.15 24.34
CA ALA A 262 -5.59 1.59 25.11
C ALA A 262 -6.30 2.74 25.81
N VAL A 263 -7.47 3.13 25.30
CA VAL A 263 -8.38 4.01 26.02
C VAL A 263 -8.89 3.23 27.23
N GLY A 264 -8.60 3.76 28.42
CA GLY A 264 -9.07 3.24 29.71
C GLY A 264 -10.55 3.50 29.98
#